data_AF-A0A5C6ZMR5-F1
#
_entry.id   AF-A0A5C6ZMR5-F1
#
_cell.length_a   1.000
_cell.length_b   1.000
_cell.length_c   1.000
_cell.angle_alpha   90.00
_cell.angle_beta   90.00
_cell.angle_gamma   90.00
#
_symmetry.space_group_name_H-M   'P 1'
#
loop_
_entity.id
_entity.type
_entity.pdbx_description
1 polymer ?
#
loop_
_entity_poly.entity_id
_entity_poly.type
_entity_poly.pdbx_seq_one_letter_code
_entity_poly.pdbx_strand_id
1 'polypeptide(L)'
;MSWQAVVEKTVTGLGYEVVGCERSAGGLLRVFIDKPLVGGQEPEQPVNVEDCERVTRQLRYVMEVEEIDYTRLEVSTPGLDRPLNNAGDYARFLGHEVEITLREAFQGRKKYRGVLVAAEGVAAEEDPATLAQRTDWRVIFSDGKTEQALDFALDEVRSAKLVPEINFKGRTPGKAGGAAAGKSAAKKNTGLAPQGSESADGVAAKPKASKKKSNAKSRQTDDKVDGGLDQ
;
A
#
# COMPACT_ATOMS: atom_id res chain seq x y z
N MET A 1 -23.73 13.41 12.97
CA MET A 1 -22.40 13.39 12.33
C MET A 1 -22.59 13.50 10.82
N SER A 2 -21.55 13.82 10.02
CA SER A 2 -21.68 13.66 8.56
C SER A 2 -21.82 12.17 8.22
N TRP A 3 -22.56 11.83 7.16
CA TRP A 3 -22.73 10.44 6.74
C TRP A 3 -21.38 9.76 6.40
N GLN A 4 -20.41 10.55 5.89
CA GLN A 4 -19.05 10.10 5.62
C GLN A 4 -18.35 9.65 6.90
N ALA A 5 -18.44 10.44 7.98
CA ALA A 5 -17.83 10.10 9.27
C ALA A 5 -18.45 8.84 9.89
N VAL A 6 -19.76 8.63 9.68
CA VAL A 6 -20.46 7.41 10.12
C VAL A 6 -19.93 6.17 9.38
N VAL A 7 -19.79 6.27 8.06
CA VAL A 7 -19.22 5.20 7.23
C VAL A 7 -17.78 4.92 7.66
N GLU A 8 -16.95 5.94 7.76
CA GLU A 8 -15.54 5.83 8.16
C GLU A 8 -15.38 5.17 9.53
N LYS A 9 -16.11 5.62 10.54
CA LYS A 9 -16.10 5.02 11.88
C LYS A 9 -16.52 3.55 11.87
N THR A 10 -17.54 3.20 11.09
CA THR A 10 -18.06 1.84 11.02
C THR A 10 -17.08 0.90 10.32
N VAL A 11 -16.52 1.34 9.20
CA VAL A 11 -15.59 0.56 8.38
C VAL A 11 -14.24 0.38 9.10
N THR A 12 -13.71 1.44 9.72
CA THR A 12 -12.50 1.36 10.56
C THR A 12 -12.71 0.47 11.78
N GLY A 13 -13.89 0.50 12.41
CA GLY A 13 -14.26 -0.41 13.50
C GLY A 13 -14.33 -1.89 13.10
N LEU A 14 -14.52 -2.18 11.80
CA LEU A 14 -14.48 -3.54 11.25
C LEU A 14 -13.08 -4.00 10.82
N GLY A 15 -12.06 -3.12 10.91
CA GLY A 15 -10.69 -3.41 10.51
C GLY A 15 -10.39 -3.13 9.03
N TYR A 16 -11.23 -2.35 8.35
CA TYR A 16 -11.03 -1.93 6.97
C TYR A 16 -10.72 -0.43 6.89
N GLU A 17 -10.11 -0.01 5.78
CA GLU A 17 -9.88 1.39 5.45
C GLU A 17 -10.92 1.86 4.43
N VAL A 18 -11.45 3.08 4.60
CA VAL A 18 -12.28 3.73 3.58
C VAL A 18 -11.36 4.49 2.62
N VAL A 19 -11.34 4.07 1.37
CA VAL A 19 -10.55 4.72 0.31
C VAL A 19 -11.30 5.89 -0.31
N GLY A 20 -12.63 5.80 -0.39
CA GLY A 20 -13.46 6.86 -0.92
C GLY A 20 -14.95 6.57 -0.78
N CYS A 21 -15.75 7.64 -0.82
CA CYS A 21 -17.20 7.57 -0.75
C CYS A 21 -17.82 8.47 -1.83
N GLU A 22 -18.78 7.94 -2.58
CA GLU A 22 -19.53 8.68 -3.60
C GLU A 22 -21.02 8.63 -3.28
N ARG A 23 -21.70 9.77 -3.35
CA ARG A 23 -23.16 9.86 -3.25
C ARG A 23 -23.72 10.51 -4.50
N SER A 24 -24.57 9.78 -5.21
CA SER A 24 -25.28 10.29 -6.39
C SER A 24 -26.62 10.91 -6.00
N ALA A 25 -27.09 11.86 -6.81
CA ALA A 25 -28.39 12.52 -6.62
C ALA A 25 -29.59 11.55 -6.64
N GLY A 26 -29.45 10.37 -7.26
CA GLY A 26 -30.47 9.32 -7.25
C GLY A 26 -30.52 8.47 -5.96
N GLY A 27 -29.78 8.85 -4.92
CA GLY A 27 -29.71 8.12 -3.66
C GLY A 27 -28.82 6.88 -3.69
N LEU A 28 -27.98 6.71 -4.73
CA LEU A 28 -26.95 5.67 -4.74
C LEU A 28 -25.78 6.11 -3.87
N LEU A 29 -25.40 5.26 -2.92
CA LEU A 29 -24.21 5.41 -2.10
C LEU A 29 -23.20 4.33 -2.47
N ARG A 30 -22.01 4.75 -2.91
CA ARG A 30 -20.88 3.85 -3.16
C ARG A 30 -19.79 4.08 -2.11
N VAL A 31 -19.32 2.99 -1.52
CA VAL A 31 -18.23 3.00 -0.56
C VAL A 31 -17.12 2.11 -1.08
N PHE A 32 -15.92 2.68 -1.21
CA PHE A 32 -14.72 1.96 -1.58
C PHE A 32 -13.94 1.59 -0.32
N ILE A 33 -13.80 0.28 -0.09
CA ILE A 33 -13.06 -0.26 1.06
C ILE A 33 -11.78 -0.97 0.63
N ASP A 34 -10.78 -0.94 1.49
CA ASP A 34 -9.55 -1.71 1.33
C ASP A 34 -9.06 -2.25 2.69
N LYS A 35 -8.05 -3.12 2.69
CA LYS A 35 -7.38 -3.52 3.91
C LYS A 35 -6.30 -2.51 4.28
N PRO A 36 -6.15 -2.19 5.58
CA PRO A 36 -5.05 -1.35 6.01
C PRO A 36 -3.72 -2.06 5.73
N LEU A 37 -2.83 -1.38 5.04
CA LEU A 37 -1.44 -1.80 4.85
C LEU A 37 -0.70 -1.65 6.19
N VAL A 38 -0.40 -2.77 6.86
CA VAL A 38 0.39 -2.77 8.11
C VAL A 38 1.86 -2.96 7.74
N GLY A 39 2.69 -1.93 7.98
CA GLY A 39 4.15 -2.02 7.81
C GLY A 39 4.64 -1.88 6.36
N GLY A 40 3.90 -1.22 5.48
CA GLY A 40 4.33 -0.94 4.10
C GLY A 40 4.33 -2.15 3.16
N GLN A 41 3.79 -3.29 3.59
CA GLN A 41 3.64 -4.48 2.76
C GLN A 41 2.19 -4.65 2.33
N GLU A 42 1.98 -4.94 1.03
CA GLU A 42 0.66 -5.30 0.49
C GLU A 42 -0.02 -6.37 1.37
N PRO A 43 -1.32 -6.21 1.66
CA PRO A 43 -2.02 -7.18 2.48
C PRO A 43 -1.90 -8.56 1.84
N GLU A 44 -1.55 -9.58 2.65
CA GLU A 44 -1.34 -10.96 2.15
C GLU A 44 -2.54 -11.52 1.39
N GLN A 45 -3.74 -11.00 1.66
CA GLN A 45 -4.95 -11.27 0.90
C GLN A 45 -5.71 -9.98 0.61
N PRO A 46 -6.11 -9.75 -0.65
CA PRO A 46 -6.99 -8.64 -1.00
C PRO A 46 -8.34 -8.74 -0.27
N VAL A 47 -9.12 -7.68 -0.33
CA VAL A 47 -10.52 -7.69 0.13
C VAL A 47 -11.33 -8.62 -0.78
N ASN A 48 -12.01 -9.59 -0.18
CA ASN A 48 -12.85 -10.56 -0.88
C ASN A 48 -14.33 -10.13 -0.90
N VAL A 49 -15.19 -10.90 -1.57
CA VAL A 49 -16.63 -10.63 -1.67
C VAL A 49 -17.30 -10.73 -0.29
N GLU A 50 -16.87 -11.67 0.55
CA GLU A 50 -17.37 -11.85 1.91
C GLU A 50 -17.09 -10.63 2.80
N ASP A 51 -15.95 -9.96 2.59
CA ASP A 51 -15.57 -8.75 3.31
C ASP A 51 -16.50 -7.58 2.91
N CYS A 52 -16.75 -7.42 1.59
CA CYS A 52 -17.71 -6.45 1.07
C CYS A 52 -19.13 -6.71 1.60
N GLU A 53 -19.54 -7.98 1.68
CA GLU A 53 -20.84 -8.36 2.24
C GLU A 53 -20.93 -7.99 3.72
N ARG A 54 -19.90 -8.30 4.50
CA ARG A 54 -19.84 -7.98 5.94
C ARG A 54 -19.98 -6.48 6.18
N VAL A 55 -19.22 -5.67 5.43
CA VAL A 55 -19.30 -4.21 5.52
C VAL A 55 -20.67 -3.70 5.08
N THR A 56 -21.22 -4.23 3.98
CA THR A 56 -22.56 -3.86 3.50
C THR A 56 -23.63 -4.12 4.54
N ARG A 57 -23.62 -5.29 5.19
CA ARG A 57 -24.58 -5.64 6.25
C ARG A 57 -24.47 -4.66 7.41
N GLN A 58 -23.26 -4.39 7.90
CA GLN A 58 -23.06 -3.48 9.02
C GLN A 58 -23.51 -2.05 8.70
N LEU A 59 -23.15 -1.54 7.52
CA LEU A 59 -23.53 -0.19 7.09
C LEU A 59 -25.05 -0.03 7.00
N ARG A 60 -25.79 -1.04 6.52
CA ARG A 60 -27.27 -0.97 6.47
C ARG A 60 -27.88 -0.66 7.84
N TYR A 61 -27.42 -1.36 8.89
CA TYR A 61 -27.92 -1.14 10.25
C TYR A 61 -27.55 0.25 10.78
N VAL A 62 -26.29 0.66 10.61
CA VAL A 62 -25.83 1.96 11.13
C VAL A 62 -26.52 3.11 10.41
N MET A 63 -26.72 3.01 9.09
CA MET A 63 -27.39 4.04 8.32
C MET A 63 -28.86 4.20 8.70
N GLU A 64 -29.54 3.13 9.10
CA GLU A 64 -30.91 3.19 9.63
C GLU A 64 -30.93 3.86 11.02
N VAL A 65 -30.00 3.51 11.91
CA VAL A 65 -29.90 4.11 13.25
C VAL A 65 -29.56 5.61 13.21
N GLU A 66 -28.70 6.03 12.28
CA GLU A 66 -28.29 7.43 12.10
C GLU A 66 -29.25 8.21 11.18
N GLU A 67 -30.38 7.62 10.78
CA GLU A 67 -31.40 8.21 9.89
C GLU A 67 -30.83 8.78 8.58
N ILE A 68 -29.90 8.04 7.96
CA ILE A 68 -29.27 8.44 6.69
C ILE A 68 -30.01 7.78 5.53
N ASP A 69 -30.76 8.56 4.76
CA ASP A 69 -31.48 8.08 3.58
C ASP A 69 -30.56 7.71 2.41
N TYR A 70 -30.75 6.49 1.88
CA TYR A 70 -30.16 6.01 0.63
C TYR A 70 -31.13 5.07 -0.10
N THR A 71 -31.11 5.10 -1.43
CA THR A 71 -31.90 4.21 -2.29
C THR A 71 -31.18 2.88 -2.52
N ARG A 72 -29.86 2.93 -2.70
CA ARG A 72 -29.02 1.76 -3.00
C ARG A 72 -27.65 1.94 -2.40
N LEU A 73 -27.15 0.89 -1.73
CA LEU A 73 -25.81 0.84 -1.15
C LEU A 73 -24.96 -0.16 -1.94
N GLU A 74 -23.82 0.29 -2.44
CA GLU A 74 -22.80 -0.52 -3.11
C GLU A 74 -21.50 -0.41 -2.31
N VAL A 75 -20.93 -1.55 -1.92
CA VAL A 75 -19.60 -1.62 -1.32
C VAL A 75 -18.71 -2.40 -2.27
N SER A 76 -17.61 -1.78 -2.66
CA SER A 76 -16.65 -2.36 -3.59
C SER A 76 -15.22 -2.08 -3.14
N THR A 77 -14.29 -2.81 -3.72
CA THR A 77 -12.87 -2.47 -3.61
C THR A 77 -12.54 -1.37 -4.63
N PRO A 78 -11.52 -0.52 -4.39
CA PRO A 78 -11.07 0.48 -5.36
C PRO A 78 -10.49 -0.16 -6.65
N GLY A 79 -10.17 -1.46 -6.60
CA GLY A 79 -9.55 -2.19 -7.70
C GLY A 79 -8.04 -1.90 -7.80
N LEU A 80 -7.49 -2.13 -8.99
CA LEU A 80 -6.06 -1.94 -9.29
C LEU A 80 -5.63 -0.47 -9.38
N ASP A 81 -6.57 0.45 -9.56
CA ASP A 81 -6.35 1.89 -9.73
C ASP A 81 -6.73 2.62 -8.44
N ARG A 82 -5.93 2.41 -7.38
CA ARG A 82 -6.20 3.01 -6.05
C ARG A 82 -5.99 4.53 -6.11
N PRO A 83 -6.99 5.36 -5.77
CA PRO A 83 -6.80 6.81 -5.68
C PRO A 83 -5.96 7.17 -4.46
N LEU A 84 -5.05 8.14 -4.63
CA LEU A 84 -4.20 8.69 -3.57
C LEU A 84 -4.82 10.02 -3.11
N ASN A 85 -5.54 9.99 -1.99
CA ASN A 85 -6.29 11.15 -1.50
C ASN A 85 -5.59 11.82 -0.32
N ASN A 86 -4.96 11.04 0.56
CA ASN A 86 -4.38 11.54 1.80
C ASN A 86 -2.85 11.53 1.76
N ALA A 87 -2.19 12.41 2.52
CA ALA A 87 -0.73 12.42 2.67
C ALA A 87 -0.17 11.05 3.10
N GLY A 88 -0.92 10.33 3.95
CA GLY A 88 -0.59 8.96 4.34
C GLY A 88 -0.55 7.98 3.17
N ASP A 89 -1.36 8.16 2.12
CA ASP A 89 -1.30 7.31 0.93
C ASP A 89 -0.01 7.59 0.14
N TYR A 90 0.35 8.85 -0.10
CA TYR A 90 1.60 9.19 -0.81
C TYR A 90 2.84 8.67 -0.06
N ALA A 91 2.83 8.75 1.28
CA ALA A 91 3.90 8.21 2.10
C ALA A 91 4.08 6.69 1.93
N ARG A 92 2.96 5.97 1.81
CA ARG A 92 2.93 4.50 1.71
C ARG A 92 3.39 4.01 0.33
N PHE A 93 3.09 4.74 -0.72
CA PHE A 93 3.37 4.33 -2.11
C PHE A 93 4.62 5.01 -2.70
N LEU A 94 5.56 5.44 -1.86
CA LEU A 94 6.88 5.88 -2.31
C LEU A 94 7.57 4.76 -3.10
N GLY A 95 8.14 5.12 -4.25
CA GLY A 95 8.80 4.19 -5.17
C GLY A 95 7.87 3.52 -6.17
N HIS A 96 6.55 3.70 -6.07
CA HIS A 96 5.59 3.16 -7.04
C HIS A 96 5.27 4.15 -8.17
N GLU A 97 4.85 3.63 -9.32
CA GLU A 97 4.37 4.44 -10.42
C GLU A 97 2.96 5.00 -10.15
N VAL A 98 2.79 6.31 -10.32
CA VAL A 98 1.54 7.02 -10.08
C VAL A 98 1.17 7.90 -11.27
N GLU A 99 -0.13 8.08 -11.50
CA GLU A 99 -0.68 9.10 -12.39
C GLU A 99 -1.27 10.24 -11.55
N ILE A 100 -0.73 11.44 -11.70
CA ILE A 100 -1.22 12.65 -11.03
C ILE A 100 -1.83 13.61 -12.06
N THR A 101 -2.92 14.25 -11.68
CA THR A 101 -3.53 15.36 -12.41
C THR A 101 -3.48 16.60 -11.52
N LEU A 102 -2.76 17.63 -11.96
CA LEU A 102 -2.69 18.93 -11.30
C LEU A 102 -3.93 19.78 -11.56
N ARG A 103 -4.20 20.72 -10.65
CA ARG A 103 -5.25 21.74 -10.80
C ARG A 103 -4.85 22.75 -11.87
N GLU A 104 -3.64 23.29 -11.74
CA GLU A 104 -3.03 24.22 -12.69
C GLU A 104 -2.14 23.48 -13.68
N ALA A 105 -1.97 24.03 -14.88
CA ALA A 105 -1.10 23.43 -15.88
C ALA A 105 0.34 23.78 -15.55
N PHE A 106 1.19 22.77 -15.40
CA PHE A 106 2.63 22.96 -15.33
C PHE A 106 3.21 22.71 -16.72
N GLN A 107 4.05 23.59 -17.25
CA GLN A 107 4.63 23.44 -18.59
C GLN A 107 3.62 23.10 -19.73
N GLY A 108 2.38 23.59 -19.64
CA GLY A 108 1.32 23.33 -20.63
C GLY A 108 0.64 21.95 -20.54
N ARG A 109 0.99 21.11 -19.55
CA ARG A 109 0.38 19.80 -19.30
C ARG A 109 -0.17 19.74 -17.86
N LYS A 110 -1.24 18.95 -17.67
CA LYS A 110 -1.87 18.77 -16.34
C LYS A 110 -1.70 17.36 -15.77
N LYS A 111 -1.47 16.37 -16.64
CA LYS A 111 -1.40 14.96 -16.27
C LYS A 111 0.03 14.46 -16.33
N TYR A 112 0.57 13.96 -15.24
CA TYR A 112 1.91 13.39 -15.18
C TYR A 112 1.81 11.94 -14.75
N ARG A 113 2.66 11.09 -15.33
CA ARG A 113 2.78 9.68 -14.97
C ARG A 113 4.26 9.39 -14.75
N GLY A 114 4.59 8.84 -13.58
CA GLY A 114 5.97 8.60 -13.19
C GLY A 114 6.09 7.99 -11.80
N VAL A 115 7.31 7.82 -11.32
CA VAL A 115 7.61 7.21 -10.02
C VAL A 115 7.48 8.27 -8.93
N LEU A 116 6.67 7.97 -7.91
CA LEU A 116 6.53 8.83 -6.73
C LEU A 116 7.77 8.71 -5.85
N VAL A 117 8.35 9.84 -5.45
CA VAL A 117 9.47 9.92 -4.52
C VAL A 117 9.23 11.03 -3.50
N ALA A 118 9.95 10.97 -2.38
CA ALA A 118 9.92 12.06 -1.41
C ALA A 118 10.59 13.31 -2.01
N ALA A 119 10.12 14.49 -1.61
CA ALA A 119 10.72 15.76 -2.02
C ALA A 119 12.18 15.90 -1.53
N GLU A 120 12.92 16.85 -2.09
CA GLU A 120 14.35 17.02 -1.80
C GLU A 120 14.61 17.30 -0.32
N GLY A 121 15.60 16.62 0.26
CA GLY A 121 15.96 16.73 1.68
C GLY A 121 15.48 15.58 2.56
N VAL A 122 14.94 14.50 1.96
CA VAL A 122 14.44 13.33 2.68
C VAL A 122 15.19 12.08 2.24
N ALA A 123 15.88 11.42 3.17
CA ALA A 123 16.27 10.04 2.96
C ALA A 123 15.02 9.17 3.11
N ALA A 124 14.77 8.23 2.19
CA ALA A 124 13.61 7.32 2.20
C ALA A 124 13.51 6.39 3.44
N GLU A 125 14.29 6.65 4.49
CA GLU A 125 14.38 5.89 5.74
C GLU A 125 13.98 6.73 6.98
N GLU A 126 13.06 7.69 6.83
CA GLU A 126 12.45 8.37 7.98
C GLU A 126 11.20 7.61 8.48
N ASP A 127 10.88 7.77 9.77
CA ASP A 127 9.74 7.11 10.43
C ASP A 127 8.41 7.39 9.70
N PRO A 128 7.56 6.38 9.44
CA PRO A 128 6.31 6.54 8.69
C PRO A 128 5.35 7.56 9.32
N ALA A 129 5.44 7.82 10.63
CA ALA A 129 4.64 8.85 11.28
C ALA A 129 5.02 10.27 10.83
N THR A 130 6.31 10.55 10.63
CA THR A 130 6.82 11.85 10.18
C THR A 130 6.48 12.08 8.70
N LEU A 131 6.50 11.02 7.91
CA LEU A 131 6.24 11.08 6.48
C LEU A 131 4.75 11.32 6.15
N ALA A 132 3.84 10.86 7.00
CA ALA A 132 2.39 11.09 6.87
C ALA A 132 1.95 12.54 7.16
N GLN A 133 2.82 13.37 7.76
CA GLN A 133 2.55 14.78 8.07
C GLN A 133 3.05 15.73 6.98
N ARG A 134 3.74 15.21 5.95
CA ARG A 134 4.27 16.00 4.85
C ARG A 134 3.21 16.31 3.82
N THR A 135 3.37 17.47 3.19
CA THR A 135 2.49 17.95 2.12
C THR A 135 3.21 18.06 0.79
N ASP A 136 4.52 17.85 0.77
CA ASP A 136 5.43 17.98 -0.37
C ASP A 136 5.85 16.60 -0.92
N TRP A 137 5.66 16.41 -2.22
CA TRP A 137 5.96 15.17 -2.93
C TRP A 137 6.60 15.46 -4.28
N ARG A 138 7.33 14.48 -4.82
CA ARG A 138 8.01 14.59 -6.11
C ARG A 138 7.61 13.43 -7.01
N VAL A 139 7.34 13.69 -8.29
CA VAL A 139 7.18 12.64 -9.29
C VAL A 139 8.31 12.72 -10.32
N ILE A 140 8.99 11.59 -10.54
CA ILE A 140 10.03 11.45 -11.56
C ILE A 140 9.40 10.80 -12.78
N PHE A 141 9.43 11.49 -13.92
CA PHE A 141 8.86 10.99 -15.18
C PHE A 141 9.83 11.17 -16.34
N SER A 142 9.70 10.33 -17.35
CA SER A 142 10.49 10.42 -18.59
C SER A 142 9.63 10.94 -19.72
N ASP A 143 10.04 12.04 -20.35
CA ASP A 143 9.37 12.63 -21.53
C ASP A 143 10.01 12.12 -22.85
N GLY A 144 10.47 10.86 -22.85
CA GLY A 144 11.03 10.17 -24.02
C GLY A 144 12.50 10.43 -24.32
N LYS A 145 13.13 11.45 -23.72
CA LYS A 145 14.58 11.74 -23.88
C LYS A 145 15.30 12.12 -22.59
N THR A 146 14.58 12.66 -21.62
CA THR A 146 15.14 13.16 -20.36
C THR A 146 14.23 12.78 -19.20
N GLU A 147 14.83 12.41 -18.08
CA GLU A 147 14.15 12.31 -16.79
C GLU A 147 13.92 13.72 -16.25
N GLN A 148 12.68 14.00 -15.86
CA GLN A 148 12.27 15.25 -15.23
C GLN A 148 11.67 14.94 -13.86
N ALA A 149 11.92 15.82 -12.91
CA ALA A 149 11.29 15.80 -11.60
C ALA A 149 10.30 16.96 -11.51
N LEU A 150 9.11 16.67 -11.01
CA LEU A 150 8.11 17.67 -10.67
C LEU A 150 7.83 17.56 -9.17
N ASP A 151 8.14 18.64 -8.47
CA ASP A 151 7.72 18.84 -7.07
C ASP A 151 6.31 19.42 -7.06
N PHE A 152 5.46 18.89 -6.19
CA PHE A 152 4.09 19.35 -6.02
C PHE A 152 3.65 19.23 -4.56
N ALA A 153 2.74 20.10 -4.16
CA ALA A 153 2.05 19.98 -2.89
C ALA A 153 0.72 19.22 -3.03
N LEU A 154 0.24 18.61 -1.93
CA LEU A 154 -1.03 17.86 -1.92
C LEU A 154 -2.23 18.72 -2.40
N ASP A 155 -2.22 20.02 -2.11
CA ASP A 155 -3.28 20.95 -2.51
C ASP A 155 -3.26 21.34 -4.00
N GLU A 156 -2.13 21.19 -4.67
CA GLU A 156 -1.99 21.44 -6.11
C GLU A 156 -2.53 20.28 -6.96
N VAL A 157 -2.69 19.10 -6.34
CA VAL A 157 -3.21 17.91 -6.99
C VAL A 157 -4.74 17.97 -7.05
N ARG A 158 -5.28 17.72 -8.25
CA ARG A 158 -6.72 17.53 -8.47
C ARG A 158 -7.13 16.09 -8.24
N SER A 159 -6.34 15.14 -8.73
CA SER A 159 -6.56 13.70 -8.54
C SER A 159 -5.25 12.95 -8.75
N ALA A 160 -4.98 11.95 -7.92
CA ALA A 160 -3.84 11.05 -8.10
C ALA A 160 -4.30 9.59 -7.96
N LYS A 161 -3.66 8.70 -8.72
CA LYS A 161 -3.99 7.28 -8.80
C LYS A 161 -2.72 6.45 -8.89
N LEU A 162 -2.72 5.29 -8.25
CA LEU A 162 -1.66 4.30 -8.38
C LEU A 162 -1.78 3.60 -9.74
N VAL A 163 -0.67 3.47 -10.46
CA VAL A 163 -0.62 2.69 -11.69
C VAL A 163 -0.25 1.25 -11.35
N PRO A 164 -1.11 0.26 -11.66
CA PRO A 164 -0.85 -1.12 -11.28
C PRO A 164 0.28 -1.73 -12.11
N GLU A 165 1.29 -2.27 -11.42
CA GLU A 165 2.34 -3.06 -12.04
C GLU A 165 1.86 -4.50 -12.27
N ILE A 166 1.32 -4.78 -13.47
CA ILE A 166 0.87 -6.12 -13.80
C ILE A 166 2.03 -6.95 -14.35
N ASN A 167 2.57 -7.83 -13.51
CA ASN A 167 3.50 -8.86 -13.96
C ASN A 167 2.77 -9.99 -14.68
N PHE A 168 2.61 -9.88 -16.00
CA PHE A 168 2.08 -10.94 -16.89
C PHE A 168 3.02 -12.14 -17.06
N LYS A 169 3.97 -12.34 -16.14
CA LYS A 169 4.83 -13.53 -16.15
C LYS A 169 3.97 -14.72 -15.73
N GLY A 170 3.27 -15.26 -16.72
CA GLY A 170 2.50 -16.48 -16.59
C GLY A 170 3.36 -17.53 -15.93
N ARG A 171 2.77 -18.28 -15.00
CA ARG A 171 3.36 -19.49 -14.45
C ARG A 171 3.94 -20.27 -15.63
N THR A 172 5.26 -20.22 -15.78
CA THR A 172 5.94 -21.11 -16.71
C THR A 172 5.57 -22.49 -16.22
N PRO A 173 5.02 -23.39 -17.05
CA PRO A 173 4.80 -24.76 -16.65
C PRO A 173 6.18 -25.36 -16.39
N GLY A 174 6.66 -25.24 -15.15
CA GLY A 174 7.83 -25.93 -14.68
C GLY A 174 7.55 -27.41 -14.84
N LYS A 175 8.35 -28.06 -15.70
CA LYS A 175 8.44 -29.50 -15.93
C LYS A 175 7.71 -30.31 -14.85
N ALA A 176 6.50 -30.76 -15.18
CA ALA A 176 5.96 -31.97 -14.57
C ALA A 176 6.95 -33.09 -14.90
N GLY A 177 7.66 -33.58 -13.88
CA GLY A 177 8.42 -34.80 -13.97
C GLY A 177 7.48 -35.93 -14.37
N GLY A 178 7.55 -36.34 -15.64
CA GLY A 178 6.83 -37.49 -16.13
C GLY A 178 7.44 -38.78 -15.59
N ALA A 179 6.60 -39.66 -15.06
CA ALA A 179 6.84 -41.09 -15.07
C ALA A 179 5.50 -41.85 -15.12
N ALA A 180 5.16 -42.22 -16.36
CA ALA A 180 4.50 -43.45 -16.81
C ALA A 180 3.22 -43.97 -16.12
N ALA A 181 2.13 -43.97 -16.90
CA ALA A 181 1.00 -44.88 -16.75
C ALA A 181 1.38 -46.31 -17.17
N GLY A 182 0.90 -47.30 -16.42
CA GLY A 182 0.91 -48.72 -16.79
C GLY A 182 -0.25 -49.46 -16.11
N LYS A 183 -1.23 -49.90 -16.91
CA LYS A 183 -2.38 -50.74 -16.50
C LYS A 183 -1.91 -52.16 -16.15
N SER A 184 -2.47 -52.78 -15.10
CA SER A 184 -3.11 -54.11 -15.18
C SER A 184 -3.60 -54.69 -13.83
N ALA A 185 -4.82 -55.23 -13.91
CA ALA A 185 -5.29 -56.51 -13.38
C ALA A 185 -5.26 -56.82 -11.86
N ALA A 186 -6.46 -57.15 -11.38
CA ALA A 186 -6.76 -57.80 -10.11
C ALA A 186 -6.16 -59.22 -10.00
N LYS A 187 -5.53 -59.53 -8.85
CA LYS A 187 -5.67 -60.84 -8.16
C LYS A 187 -5.11 -60.81 -6.73
N LYS A 188 -6.00 -61.19 -5.80
CA LYS A 188 -5.84 -61.93 -4.53
C LYS A 188 -4.54 -61.89 -3.72
N ASN A 189 -4.78 -61.60 -2.43
CA ASN A 189 -4.36 -62.34 -1.23
C ASN A 189 -3.26 -61.76 -0.32
N THR A 190 -3.71 -61.56 0.93
CA THR A 190 -3.08 -61.86 2.22
C THR A 190 -1.88 -61.05 2.71
N GLY A 191 -2.06 -60.43 3.89
CA GLY A 191 -1.05 -60.51 4.94
C GLY A 191 -0.72 -59.21 5.68
N LEU A 192 -1.28 -59.09 6.89
CA LEU A 192 -0.66 -58.59 8.13
C LEU A 192 -0.20 -57.12 8.26
N ALA A 193 -0.79 -56.45 9.25
CA ALA A 193 -0.29 -55.27 9.98
C ALA A 193 0.94 -55.64 10.88
N PRO A 194 1.52 -54.77 11.76
CA PRO A 194 1.18 -53.39 12.13
C PRO A 194 2.37 -52.40 12.40
N GLN A 195 2.02 -51.11 12.59
CA GLN A 195 2.46 -50.09 13.59
C GLN A 195 3.94 -49.83 13.98
N GLY A 196 4.25 -48.54 14.20
CA GLY A 196 5.34 -47.99 15.05
C GLY A 196 5.95 -46.70 14.46
N SER A 197 5.60 -45.50 14.96
CA SER A 197 6.41 -44.60 15.84
C SER A 197 7.68 -44.06 15.15
N GLU A 198 8.03 -42.77 15.14
CA GLU A 198 8.21 -41.85 16.25
C GLU A 198 8.47 -40.41 15.73
N SER A 199 8.03 -39.44 16.52
CA SER A 199 8.40 -38.02 16.44
C SER A 199 9.77 -37.78 17.08
N ALA A 200 10.57 -36.84 16.55
CA ALA A 200 11.60 -36.16 17.33
C ALA A 200 11.94 -34.78 16.75
N ASP A 201 11.52 -33.75 17.48
CA ASP A 201 12.02 -32.39 17.50
C ASP A 201 13.54 -32.31 17.68
N GLY A 202 14.17 -31.34 17.00
CA GLY A 202 15.59 -31.04 17.13
C GLY A 202 15.88 -29.55 16.93
N VAL A 203 15.80 -28.80 18.04
CA VAL A 203 16.27 -27.41 18.20
C VAL A 203 17.78 -27.39 18.44
N ALA A 204 18.51 -26.50 17.75
CA ALA A 204 19.55 -25.60 18.29
C ALA A 204 20.65 -25.28 17.27
N ALA A 205 20.91 -23.99 17.01
CA ALA A 205 22.25 -23.38 17.11
C ALA A 205 22.21 -21.89 16.72
N LYS A 206 22.71 -21.05 17.62
CA LYS A 206 22.95 -19.60 17.51
C LYS A 206 24.46 -19.37 17.22
N PRO A 207 25.00 -18.14 17.31
CA PRO A 207 25.25 -17.15 16.27
C PRO A 207 26.74 -17.03 15.86
N LYS A 208 27.05 -16.25 14.81
CA LYS A 208 28.39 -15.66 14.63
C LYS A 208 28.33 -14.17 14.34
N ALA A 209 28.99 -13.44 15.24
CA ALA A 209 29.30 -12.03 15.16
C ALA A 209 30.28 -11.72 14.02
N SER A 210 30.22 -10.51 13.45
CA SER A 210 31.36 -9.89 12.79
C SER A 210 31.32 -8.37 12.88
N LYS A 211 32.38 -7.86 13.49
CA LYS A 211 32.86 -6.50 13.72
C LYS A 211 33.14 -5.75 12.40
N LYS A 212 32.83 -4.44 12.34
CA LYS A 212 33.70 -3.36 11.80
C LYS A 212 32.95 -2.03 11.93
N LYS A 213 33.39 -1.15 12.82
CA LYS A 213 34.48 -0.15 12.73
C LYS A 213 33.90 1.25 12.52
N SER A 214 34.03 2.01 13.58
CA SER A 214 33.88 3.45 13.73
C SER A 214 34.64 4.27 12.69
N ASN A 215 34.07 5.43 12.33
CA ASN A 215 34.89 6.59 12.04
C ASN A 215 34.22 7.85 12.61
N ALA A 216 34.76 8.33 13.73
CA ALA A 216 34.38 9.58 14.36
C ALA A 216 35.16 10.72 13.69
N LYS A 217 34.43 11.69 13.15
CA LYS A 217 34.97 12.94 12.61
C LYS A 217 34.88 14.00 13.70
N SER A 218 36.01 14.39 14.29
CA SER A 218 36.11 15.62 15.08
C SER A 218 37.52 16.18 14.99
N ARG A 219 37.60 17.44 14.55
CA ARG A 219 38.66 18.45 14.72
C ARG A 219 38.52 19.44 13.56
N GLN A 220 38.02 20.63 13.85
CA GLN A 220 38.82 21.85 13.73
C GLN A 220 38.05 23.00 14.40
N THR A 221 38.61 23.45 15.52
CA THR A 221 38.42 24.77 16.09
C THR A 221 39.29 25.74 15.31
N ASP A 222 38.73 26.84 14.83
CA ASP A 222 39.51 28.05 14.59
C ASP A 222 38.76 29.22 15.22
N ASP A 223 39.48 29.77 16.20
CA ASP A 223 39.21 30.90 17.04
C ASP A 223 39.69 32.16 16.30
N LYS A 224 39.14 33.32 16.65
CA LYS A 224 39.75 34.67 16.50
C LYS A 224 39.53 35.46 15.19
N VAL A 225 38.81 36.58 15.34
CA VAL A 225 39.24 37.99 15.08
C VAL A 225 38.01 38.87 15.43
N ASP A 226 37.99 39.57 16.56
CA ASP A 226 38.58 40.90 16.89
C ASP A 226 38.00 42.10 16.11
N GLY A 227 37.55 43.10 16.88
CA GLY A 227 37.13 44.45 16.45
C GLY A 227 35.63 44.59 16.17
N GLY A 228 34.85 45.46 16.81
CA GLY A 228 35.15 46.65 17.60
C GLY A 228 34.10 47.72 17.26
N LEU A 229 33.67 48.48 18.29
CA LEU A 229 33.00 49.79 18.26
C LEU A 229 31.70 49.96 17.41
N ASP A 230 30.59 50.35 18.04
CA ASP A 230 30.25 51.77 18.19
C ASP A 230 29.07 51.95 19.17
N GLN A 231 29.31 52.90 20.08
CA GLN A 231 28.46 53.77 20.90
C GLN A 231 27.00 53.40 21.23
#